data_AF-A0A1D9Q149-F1
#
_entry.id   AF-A0A1D9Q149-F1
#
_cell.length_a   1.000
_cell.length_b   1.000
_cell.length_c   1.000
_cell.angle_alpha   90.00
_cell.angle_beta   90.00
_cell.angle_gamma   90.00
#
_symmetry.space_group_name_H-M   'P 1'
#
loop_
_entity.id
_entity.type
_entity.pdbx_description
1 polymer ?
#
loop_
_entity_poly.entity_id
_entity_poly.type
_entity_poly.pdbx_seq_one_letter_code
_entity_poly.pdbx_strand_id
1 'polypeptide(L)'
;MVTIKDVRDSNATFKAIATPGMVAVFVGATSGIGMGTLKAFVKYANAPKAYIFGRSESAAGRLVNDLRLSNPSAILCFPEGEKSSEGIDSPQSLRYYSRLRFAYDLLPLLQAAPKPRVISILAGGREKSIDLNDLEVKQNFSMMKAASNGTTQTTLAFEELAKSNPRISFIHKYPGFVDTGAVGRLMSSTTGIYAILATFFRLMVLPVLNLFAMSVEEAGERGLFLAISSRYPPTELREGGVSGVELPARVEVARSSVVNENGGSNGVYRLKADDHSAPDGDILPDYRKDAGKIVWESTVSV
;
A
#
# COMPACT_ATOMS: atom_id res chain seq x y z
N MET A 1 12.93 -12.02 9.77
CA MET A 1 12.62 -11.45 8.44
C MET A 1 11.65 -12.40 7.76
N VAL A 2 10.58 -11.91 7.12
CA VAL A 2 9.76 -12.78 6.27
C VAL A 2 10.50 -12.97 4.95
N THR A 3 10.95 -14.19 4.69
CA THR A 3 11.72 -14.48 3.48
C THR A 3 10.77 -14.52 2.27
N ILE A 4 11.32 -14.29 1.06
CA ILE A 4 10.53 -14.43 -0.17
C ILE A 4 10.02 -15.88 -0.37
N LYS A 5 10.71 -16.86 0.20
CA LYS A 5 10.24 -18.26 0.20
C LYS A 5 8.95 -18.38 1.02
N ASP A 6 8.94 -17.86 2.25
CA ASP A 6 7.75 -17.90 3.12
C ASP A 6 6.54 -17.20 2.47
N VAL A 7 6.79 -16.07 1.79
CA VAL A 7 5.79 -15.32 1.01
C VAL A 7 5.20 -16.17 -0.11
N ARG A 8 6.05 -16.79 -0.93
CA ARG A 8 5.62 -17.61 -2.07
C ARG A 8 4.91 -18.89 -1.61
N ASP A 9 5.38 -19.51 -0.54
CA ASP A 9 4.73 -20.68 0.05
C ASP A 9 3.31 -20.33 0.54
N SER A 10 3.15 -19.18 1.21
CA SER A 10 1.83 -18.68 1.62
C SER A 10 0.91 -18.36 0.43
N ASN A 11 1.44 -17.73 -0.63
CA ASN A 11 0.69 -17.45 -1.87
C ASN A 11 0.29 -18.74 -2.60
N ALA A 12 1.14 -19.78 -2.58
CA ALA A 12 0.83 -21.08 -3.15
C ALA A 12 -0.27 -21.80 -2.35
N THR A 13 -0.20 -21.78 -1.02
CA THR A 13 -1.26 -22.30 -0.16
C THR A 13 -2.58 -21.57 -0.41
N PHE A 14 -2.55 -20.24 -0.56
CA PHE A 14 -3.73 -19.47 -0.93
C PHE A 14 -4.35 -19.99 -2.23
N LYS A 15 -3.57 -20.19 -3.28
CA LYS A 15 -4.09 -20.71 -4.55
C LYS A 15 -4.78 -22.05 -4.41
N ALA A 16 -4.26 -22.92 -3.54
CA ALA A 16 -4.84 -24.25 -3.29
C ALA A 16 -6.18 -24.18 -2.53
N ILE A 17 -6.37 -23.19 -1.65
CA ILE A 17 -7.54 -23.11 -0.76
C ILE A 17 -8.51 -21.97 -1.12
N ALA A 18 -8.15 -21.09 -2.06
CA ALA A 18 -8.94 -19.91 -2.38
C ALA A 18 -10.28 -20.29 -3.00
N THR A 19 -11.37 -19.82 -2.39
CA THR A 19 -12.69 -19.89 -3.00
C THR A 19 -12.82 -18.83 -4.10
N PRO A 20 -13.58 -19.10 -5.18
CA PRO A 20 -13.89 -18.12 -6.20
C PRO A 20 -14.45 -16.81 -5.65
N GLY A 21 -14.25 -15.71 -6.38
CA GLY A 21 -14.98 -14.45 -6.13
C GLY A 21 -14.31 -13.48 -5.18
N MET A 22 -13.01 -13.63 -4.89
CA MET A 22 -12.27 -12.60 -4.14
C MET A 22 -12.25 -11.28 -4.93
N VAL A 23 -12.64 -10.19 -4.26
CA VAL A 23 -12.71 -8.86 -4.85
C VAL A 23 -11.57 -7.98 -4.33
N ALA A 24 -10.87 -7.28 -5.22
CA ALA A 24 -9.83 -6.33 -4.86
C ALA A 24 -9.94 -5.04 -5.69
N VAL A 25 -9.63 -3.91 -5.05
CA VAL A 25 -9.52 -2.60 -5.68
C VAL A 25 -8.06 -2.17 -5.69
N PHE A 26 -7.55 -1.84 -6.87
CA PHE A 26 -6.17 -1.47 -7.11
C PHE A 26 -6.09 -0.04 -7.64
N VAL A 27 -5.46 0.86 -6.87
CA VAL A 27 -5.24 2.26 -7.29
C VAL A 27 -3.78 2.43 -7.67
N GLY A 28 -3.51 2.75 -8.94
CA GLY A 28 -2.15 2.92 -9.46
C GLY A 28 -1.44 1.61 -9.84
N ALA A 29 -2.16 0.57 -10.27
CA ALA A 29 -1.61 -0.75 -10.57
C ALA A 29 -1.27 -1.00 -12.05
N THR A 30 -1.09 0.06 -12.86
CA THR A 30 -0.69 -0.08 -14.27
C THR A 30 0.82 -0.16 -14.49
N SER A 31 1.63 0.04 -13.43
CA SER A 31 3.09 -0.14 -13.47
C SER A 31 3.66 -0.38 -12.07
N GLY A 32 4.95 -0.76 -11.99
CA GLY A 32 5.69 -0.87 -10.73
C GLY A 32 5.05 -1.84 -9.73
N ILE A 33 5.10 -1.49 -8.44
CA ILE A 33 4.66 -2.35 -7.34
C ILE A 33 3.19 -2.75 -7.48
N GLY A 34 2.29 -1.79 -7.75
CA GLY A 34 0.86 -2.08 -7.89
C GLY A 34 0.57 -3.06 -9.03
N MET A 35 1.27 -2.94 -10.17
CA MET A 35 1.18 -3.92 -11.26
C MET A 35 1.70 -5.29 -10.83
N GLY A 36 2.83 -5.35 -10.12
CA GLY A 36 3.35 -6.60 -9.57
C GLY A 36 2.32 -7.29 -8.67
N THR A 37 1.68 -6.53 -7.77
CA THR A 37 0.67 -7.07 -6.85
C THR A 37 -0.58 -7.53 -7.58
N LEU A 38 -1.05 -6.77 -8.58
CA LEU A 38 -2.17 -7.18 -9.42
C LEU A 38 -1.86 -8.47 -10.19
N LYS A 39 -0.65 -8.60 -10.75
CA LYS A 39 -0.18 -9.83 -11.42
C LYS A 39 -0.17 -11.02 -10.46
N ALA A 40 0.36 -10.84 -9.26
CA ALA A 40 0.33 -11.89 -8.24
C ALA A 40 -1.13 -12.27 -7.88
N PHE A 41 -1.98 -11.28 -7.61
CA PHE A 41 -3.39 -11.51 -7.28
C PHE A 41 -4.11 -12.34 -8.36
N VAL A 42 -3.99 -11.96 -9.63
CA VAL A 42 -4.60 -12.69 -10.75
C VAL A 42 -3.99 -14.09 -10.93
N LYS A 43 -2.70 -14.26 -10.67
CA LYS A 43 -1.98 -15.55 -10.76
C LYS A 43 -2.43 -16.58 -9.72
N TYR A 44 -2.70 -16.13 -8.48
CA TYR A 44 -2.97 -17.02 -7.34
C TYR A 44 -4.44 -17.10 -6.94
N ALA A 45 -5.24 -16.06 -7.14
CA ALA A 45 -6.66 -16.11 -6.79
C ALA A 45 -7.46 -16.92 -7.81
N ASN A 46 -8.44 -17.68 -7.33
CA ASN A 46 -9.36 -18.44 -8.17
C ASN A 46 -10.53 -17.53 -8.60
N ALA A 47 -10.74 -17.38 -9.91
CA ALA A 47 -11.74 -16.50 -10.52
C ALA A 47 -11.94 -15.14 -9.80
N PRO A 48 -10.87 -14.32 -9.66
CA PRO A 48 -10.93 -13.08 -8.90
C PRO A 48 -11.67 -11.97 -9.66
N LYS A 49 -12.15 -10.97 -8.93
CA LYS A 49 -12.59 -9.69 -9.50
C LYS A 49 -11.65 -8.56 -9.07
N ALA A 50 -11.05 -7.87 -10.04
CA ALA A 50 -10.16 -6.74 -9.79
C ALA A 50 -10.70 -5.46 -10.43
N TYR A 51 -10.87 -4.41 -9.63
CA TYR A 51 -11.08 -3.05 -10.12
C TYR A 51 -9.74 -2.32 -10.16
N ILE A 52 -9.36 -1.81 -11.32
CA ILE A 52 -8.04 -1.21 -11.57
C ILE A 52 -8.26 0.25 -11.92
N PHE A 53 -7.81 1.15 -11.05
CA PHE A 53 -7.84 2.60 -11.27
C PHE A 53 -6.45 3.07 -11.68
N GLY A 54 -6.34 3.71 -12.84
CA GLY A 54 -5.07 4.20 -13.36
C GLY A 54 -5.23 5.38 -14.31
N ARG A 55 -4.15 6.13 -14.53
CA ARG A 55 -4.16 7.35 -15.36
C ARG A 55 -3.96 7.10 -16.85
N SER A 56 -3.59 5.88 -17.24
CA SER A 56 -3.23 5.54 -18.61
C SER A 56 -3.99 4.30 -19.05
N GLU A 57 -5.01 4.53 -19.86
CA GLU A 57 -5.83 3.48 -20.46
C GLU A 57 -5.01 2.58 -21.39
N SER A 58 -4.10 3.13 -22.19
CA SER A 58 -3.25 2.36 -23.10
C SER A 58 -2.27 1.42 -22.36
N ALA A 59 -1.67 1.88 -21.27
CA ALA A 59 -0.85 1.03 -20.41
C ALA A 59 -1.70 -0.04 -19.71
N ALA A 60 -2.92 0.30 -19.31
CA ALA A 60 -3.86 -0.63 -18.72
C ALA A 60 -4.32 -1.70 -19.73
N GLY A 61 -4.59 -1.34 -20.99
CA GLY A 61 -5.09 -2.25 -22.02
C GLY A 61 -4.16 -3.44 -22.27
N ARG A 62 -2.85 -3.18 -22.44
CA ARG A 62 -1.86 -4.27 -22.57
C ARG A 62 -1.82 -5.18 -21.34
N LEU A 63 -1.74 -4.58 -20.16
CA LEU A 63 -1.71 -5.31 -18.90
C LEU A 63 -2.96 -6.17 -18.70
N VAL A 64 -4.15 -5.62 -18.95
CA VAL A 64 -5.44 -6.33 -18.81
C VAL A 64 -5.52 -7.50 -19.78
N ASN A 65 -5.04 -7.35 -21.01
CA ASN A 65 -5.00 -8.46 -21.98
C ASN A 65 -4.08 -9.59 -21.51
N ASP A 66 -2.86 -9.27 -21.06
CA ASP A 66 -1.93 -10.27 -20.53
C ASP A 66 -2.52 -11.02 -19.32
N LEU A 67 -3.19 -10.28 -18.43
CA LEU A 67 -3.83 -10.85 -17.25
C LEU A 67 -5.00 -11.77 -17.61
N ARG A 68 -5.85 -11.39 -18.58
CA ARG A 68 -6.93 -12.25 -19.08
C ARG A 68 -6.42 -13.54 -19.70
N LEU A 69 -5.30 -13.50 -20.41
CA LEU A 69 -4.67 -14.71 -20.95
C LEU A 69 -4.15 -15.62 -19.82
N SER A 70 -3.60 -15.04 -18.76
CA SER A 70 -3.05 -15.80 -17.63
C SER A 70 -4.13 -16.43 -16.73
N ASN A 71 -5.29 -15.80 -16.61
CA ASN A 71 -6.43 -16.28 -15.83
C ASN A 71 -7.74 -15.87 -16.52
N PRO A 72 -8.25 -16.69 -17.45
CA PRO A 72 -9.46 -16.38 -18.22
C PRO A 72 -10.72 -16.21 -17.38
N SER A 73 -10.72 -16.72 -16.15
CA SER A 73 -11.83 -16.60 -15.21
C SER A 73 -11.79 -15.31 -14.37
N ALA A 74 -10.74 -14.49 -14.52
CA ALA A 74 -10.63 -13.21 -13.81
C ALA A 74 -11.52 -12.13 -14.43
N ILE A 75 -12.32 -11.46 -13.60
CA ILE A 75 -13.10 -10.29 -13.99
C ILE A 75 -12.24 -9.04 -13.73
N LEU A 76 -11.72 -8.43 -14.80
CA LEU A 76 -10.90 -7.23 -14.73
C LEU A 76 -11.69 -6.01 -15.22
N CYS A 77 -11.92 -5.06 -14.32
CA CYS A 77 -12.63 -3.82 -14.58
C CYS A 77 -11.63 -2.66 -14.52
N PHE A 78 -11.57 -1.83 -15.56
CA PHE A 78 -10.81 -0.58 -15.56
C PHE A 78 -11.80 0.57 -15.75
N PRO A 79 -12.30 1.18 -14.66
CA PRO A 79 -13.23 2.30 -14.76
C PRO A 79 -12.55 3.50 -15.41
N GLU A 80 -13.27 4.21 -16.29
CA GLU A 80 -12.84 5.50 -16.80
C GLU A 80 -12.83 6.51 -15.65
N GLY A 81 -11.75 7.28 -15.55
CA GLY A 81 -11.59 8.32 -14.53
C GLY A 81 -11.60 9.70 -15.17
N GLU A 82 -12.37 10.62 -14.58
CA GLU A 82 -12.33 12.03 -14.95
C GLU A 82 -11.19 12.76 -14.23
N LYS A 83 -10.66 13.83 -14.84
CA LYS A 83 -9.64 14.67 -14.21
C LYS A 83 -10.30 15.52 -13.13
N SER A 84 -9.80 15.46 -11.90
CA SER A 84 -10.28 16.30 -10.81
C SER A 84 -10.03 17.79 -11.09
N SER A 85 -11.07 18.62 -10.93
CA SER A 85 -11.01 20.09 -11.00
C SER A 85 -10.68 20.76 -9.66
N GLU A 86 -10.53 19.96 -8.61
CA GLU A 86 -10.39 20.40 -7.22
C GLU A 86 -8.96 20.90 -7.00
N GLY A 87 -8.81 22.18 -6.63
CA GLY A 87 -7.55 22.93 -6.56
C GLY A 87 -6.56 22.48 -5.46
N ILE A 88 -6.53 21.19 -5.13
CA ILE A 88 -5.58 20.57 -4.21
C ILE A 88 -4.27 20.32 -4.95
N ASP A 89 -3.14 20.63 -4.32
CA ASP A 89 -1.82 20.38 -4.88
C ASP A 89 -1.63 18.89 -5.24
N SER A 90 -1.26 18.63 -6.50
CA SER A 90 -1.22 17.29 -7.10
C SER A 90 -0.35 16.27 -6.31
N PRO A 91 0.83 16.66 -5.79
CA PRO A 91 1.61 15.86 -4.86
C PRO A 91 0.87 15.31 -3.64
N GLN A 92 0.04 16.10 -2.95
CA GLN A 92 -0.66 15.69 -1.73
C GLN A 92 -1.96 14.94 -2.02
N SER A 93 -2.72 15.40 -3.03
CA SER A 93 -3.90 14.69 -3.51
C SER A 93 -3.55 13.23 -3.87
N LEU A 94 -2.50 13.04 -4.69
CA LEU A 94 -2.05 11.71 -5.09
C LEU A 94 -1.38 10.90 -3.97
N ARG A 95 -0.77 11.55 -2.96
CA ARG A 95 -0.01 10.88 -1.88
C ARG A 95 -0.88 10.43 -0.70
N TYR A 96 -1.91 11.20 -0.39
CA TYR A 96 -2.68 11.01 0.81
C TYR A 96 -4.20 11.00 0.54
N TYR A 97 -4.77 12.15 0.15
CA TYR A 97 -6.23 12.32 0.10
C TYR A 97 -6.94 11.31 -0.78
N SER A 98 -6.49 11.08 -2.03
CA SER A 98 -7.17 10.10 -2.89
C SER A 98 -7.14 8.70 -2.30
N ARG A 99 -6.02 8.29 -1.68
CA ARG A 99 -5.89 6.95 -1.07
C ARG A 99 -6.84 6.78 0.11
N LEU A 100 -6.91 7.79 0.97
CA LEU A 100 -7.80 7.75 2.14
C LEU A 100 -9.26 7.84 1.71
N ARG A 101 -9.58 8.62 0.68
CA ARG A 101 -10.93 8.70 0.14
C ARG A 101 -11.42 7.36 -0.42
N PHE A 102 -10.58 6.65 -1.19
CA PHE A 102 -10.90 5.28 -1.61
C PHE A 102 -11.13 4.34 -0.42
N ALA A 103 -10.29 4.41 0.62
CA ALA A 103 -10.47 3.57 1.80
C ALA A 103 -11.78 3.89 2.54
N TYR A 104 -12.08 5.19 2.72
CA TYR A 104 -13.26 5.68 3.41
C TYR A 104 -14.56 5.35 2.67
N ASP A 105 -14.65 5.66 1.38
CA ASP A 105 -15.85 5.42 0.58
C ASP A 105 -16.16 3.93 0.42
N LEU A 106 -15.15 3.06 0.54
CA LEU A 106 -15.30 1.61 0.51
C LEU A 106 -15.57 0.98 1.89
N LEU A 107 -15.56 1.75 2.98
CA LEU A 107 -15.79 1.22 4.34
C LEU A 107 -17.06 0.38 4.46
N PRO A 108 -18.24 0.79 3.94
CA PRO A 108 -19.45 -0.03 4.05
C PRO A 108 -19.29 -1.41 3.41
N LEU A 109 -18.60 -1.48 2.27
CA LEU A 109 -18.31 -2.74 1.57
C LEU A 109 -17.26 -3.57 2.31
N LEU A 110 -16.23 -2.92 2.85
CA LEU A 110 -15.18 -3.56 3.64
C LEU A 110 -15.77 -4.16 4.94
N GLN A 111 -16.61 -3.43 5.66
CA GLN A 111 -17.27 -3.91 6.87
C GLN A 111 -18.14 -5.16 6.61
N ALA A 112 -18.78 -5.23 5.44
CA ALA A 112 -19.56 -6.38 5.01
C ALA A 112 -18.69 -7.57 4.58
N ALA A 113 -17.48 -7.33 4.10
CA ALA A 113 -16.58 -8.39 3.65
C ALA A 113 -16.11 -9.32 4.79
N PRO A 114 -15.83 -10.60 4.52
CA PRO A 114 -15.40 -11.56 5.55
C PRO A 114 -14.02 -11.27 6.15
N LYS A 115 -13.06 -10.85 5.31
CA LYS A 115 -11.65 -10.62 5.68
C LYS A 115 -11.13 -9.32 5.07
N PRO A 116 -11.71 -8.16 5.41
CA PRO A 116 -11.39 -6.88 4.77
C PRO A 116 -9.99 -6.38 5.15
N ARG A 117 -9.29 -5.85 4.14
CA ARG A 117 -7.98 -5.21 4.33
C ARG A 117 -7.84 -3.97 3.49
N VAL A 118 -7.17 -2.97 4.04
CA VAL A 118 -6.72 -1.77 3.33
C VAL A 118 -5.20 -1.73 3.37
N ILE A 119 -4.56 -1.68 2.21
CA ILE A 119 -3.10 -1.68 2.09
C ILE A 119 -2.66 -0.41 1.37
N SER A 120 -1.87 0.41 2.05
CA SER A 120 -1.19 1.56 1.46
C SER A 120 0.30 1.29 1.33
N ILE A 121 0.80 1.24 0.10
CA ILE A 121 2.23 1.17 -0.19
C ILE A 121 2.77 2.59 -0.24
N LEU A 122 3.55 2.97 0.77
CA LEU A 122 4.22 4.26 0.87
C LEU A 122 5.48 4.10 1.74
N ALA A 123 5.54 4.71 2.92
CA ALA A 123 6.73 4.75 3.76
C ALA A 123 6.40 4.41 5.22
N GLY A 124 5.51 3.44 5.43
CA GLY A 124 5.13 2.98 6.76
C GLY A 124 6.33 2.62 7.63
N GLY A 125 6.35 3.13 8.86
CA GLY A 125 7.49 3.01 9.76
C GLY A 125 8.58 4.06 9.56
N ARG A 126 8.36 5.05 8.69
CA ARG A 126 9.25 6.21 8.46
C ARG A 126 8.51 7.52 8.70
N GLU A 127 7.55 7.51 9.60
CA GLU A 127 6.81 8.70 10.00
C GLU A 127 7.78 9.78 10.52
N LYS A 128 7.48 11.04 10.23
CA LYS A 128 8.22 12.21 10.73
C LYS A 128 7.26 13.27 11.28
N SER A 129 7.82 14.23 12.00
CA SER A 129 7.05 15.37 12.48
C SER A 129 6.38 16.10 11.31
N ILE A 130 5.14 16.50 11.53
CA ILE A 130 4.27 17.23 10.62
C ILE A 130 3.74 18.50 11.28
N ASP A 131 3.44 19.49 10.45
CA ASP A 131 2.80 20.72 10.89
C ASP A 131 1.28 20.53 10.83
N LEU A 132 0.64 20.45 12.00
CA LEU A 132 -0.81 20.26 12.11
C LEU A 132 -1.61 21.47 11.62
N ASN A 133 -0.98 22.64 11.50
CA ASN A 133 -1.62 23.84 10.94
C ASN A 133 -1.45 23.95 9.41
N ASP A 134 -0.66 23.07 8.80
CA ASP A 134 -0.35 23.05 7.37
C ASP A 134 -0.31 21.62 6.82
N LEU A 135 -1.38 20.86 7.05
CA LEU A 135 -1.51 19.45 6.62
C LEU A 135 -1.51 19.28 5.10
N GLU A 136 -1.83 20.33 4.35
CA GLU A 136 -1.74 20.35 2.88
C GLU A 136 -0.34 20.74 2.37
N VAL A 137 0.58 21.16 3.25
CA VAL A 137 1.94 21.59 2.88
C VAL A 137 1.91 22.79 1.91
N LYS A 138 0.98 23.71 2.13
CA LYS A 138 0.83 24.95 1.37
C LYS A 138 1.99 25.91 1.65
N GLN A 139 2.55 25.86 2.85
CA GLN A 139 3.67 26.71 3.25
C GLN A 139 5.02 26.01 3.06
N ASN A 140 6.00 26.73 2.51
CA ASN A 140 7.39 26.27 2.33
C ASN A 140 7.46 24.86 1.70
N PHE A 141 6.76 24.69 0.57
CA PHE A 141 6.64 23.39 -0.08
C PHE A 141 8.00 22.79 -0.42
N SER A 142 8.16 21.51 -0.08
CA SER A 142 9.20 20.66 -0.66
C SER A 142 8.68 19.25 -0.83
N MET A 143 9.19 18.54 -1.84
CA MET A 143 8.82 17.15 -2.10
C MET A 143 9.08 16.23 -0.89
N MET A 144 10.13 16.52 -0.11
CA MET A 144 10.47 15.76 1.08
C MET A 144 9.54 16.07 2.26
N LYS A 145 9.14 17.34 2.45
CA LYS A 145 8.12 17.73 3.43
C LYS A 145 6.79 17.06 3.08
N ALA A 146 6.32 17.17 1.83
CA ALA A 146 5.10 16.52 1.36
C ALA A 146 5.12 14.99 1.51
N ALA A 147 6.24 14.33 1.18
CA ALA A 147 6.37 12.89 1.35
C ALA A 147 6.32 12.46 2.83
N SER A 148 7.04 13.17 3.69
CA SER A 148 7.03 12.93 5.13
C SER A 148 5.63 13.14 5.72
N ASN A 149 4.97 14.20 5.28
CA ASN A 149 3.65 14.58 5.72
C ASN A 149 2.58 13.54 5.34
N GLY A 150 2.53 13.13 4.07
CA GLY A 150 1.62 12.06 3.64
C GLY A 150 1.89 10.71 4.33
N THR A 151 3.14 10.44 4.71
CA THR A 151 3.50 9.22 5.45
C THR A 151 2.89 9.22 6.85
N THR A 152 3.13 10.27 7.63
CA THR A 152 2.61 10.37 8.99
C THR A 152 1.08 10.46 8.98
N GLN A 153 0.50 11.25 8.09
CA GLN A 153 -0.96 11.35 7.96
C GLN A 153 -1.63 10.02 7.59
N THR A 154 -1.02 9.20 6.73
CA THR A 154 -1.54 7.86 6.39
C THR A 154 -1.60 6.97 7.63
N THR A 155 -0.53 6.94 8.42
CA THR A 155 -0.49 6.17 9.66
C THR A 155 -1.56 6.64 10.64
N LEU A 156 -1.62 7.95 10.90
CA LEU A 156 -2.57 8.52 11.86
C LEU A 156 -4.03 8.30 11.43
N ALA A 157 -4.35 8.47 10.15
CA ALA A 157 -5.69 8.23 9.65
C ALA A 157 -6.08 6.74 9.67
N PHE A 158 -5.14 5.81 9.43
CA PHE A 158 -5.41 4.38 9.61
C PHE A 158 -5.65 4.03 11.08
N GLU A 159 -4.87 4.60 12.01
CA GLU A 159 -5.10 4.43 13.46
C GLU A 159 -6.46 5.00 13.89
N GLU A 160 -6.89 6.13 13.33
CA GLU A 160 -8.22 6.71 13.62
C GLU A 160 -9.36 5.86 13.02
N LEU A 161 -9.24 5.46 11.75
CA LEU A 161 -10.23 4.63 11.08
C LEU A 161 -10.42 3.29 11.78
N ALA A 162 -9.35 2.67 12.27
CA ALA A 162 -9.43 1.38 12.96
C ALA A 162 -10.27 1.44 14.25
N LYS A 163 -10.35 2.59 14.93
CA LYS A 163 -11.17 2.77 16.15
C LYS A 163 -12.66 2.51 15.89
N SER A 164 -13.16 2.95 14.74
CA SER A 164 -14.56 2.76 14.33
C SER A 164 -14.77 1.55 13.41
N ASN A 165 -13.68 0.90 12.98
CA ASN A 165 -13.70 -0.23 12.05
C ASN A 165 -12.83 -1.40 12.56
N PRO A 166 -13.09 -1.94 13.76
CA PRO A 166 -12.20 -2.89 14.42
C PRO A 166 -12.04 -4.22 13.67
N ARG A 167 -12.93 -4.52 12.72
CA ARG A 167 -12.89 -5.71 11.87
C ARG A 167 -12.06 -5.57 10.59
N ILE A 168 -11.53 -4.38 10.30
CA ILE A 168 -10.71 -4.10 9.11
C ILE A 168 -9.24 -4.06 9.52
N SER A 169 -8.38 -4.79 8.80
CA SER A 169 -6.93 -4.63 8.95
C SER A 169 -6.43 -3.51 8.05
N PHE A 170 -5.68 -2.57 8.64
CA PHE A 170 -5.05 -1.46 7.92
C PHE A 170 -3.53 -1.67 7.89
N ILE A 171 -2.93 -1.66 6.71
CA ILE A 171 -1.51 -1.96 6.52
C ILE A 171 -0.84 -0.80 5.78
N HIS A 172 0.12 -0.15 6.43
CA HIS A 172 0.97 0.87 5.85
C HIS A 172 2.38 0.30 5.65
N LYS A 173 2.76 0.06 4.40
CA LYS A 173 3.98 -0.68 4.02
C LYS A 173 4.99 0.22 3.34
N TYR A 174 6.23 0.23 3.84
CA TYR A 174 7.41 0.66 3.11
C TYR A 174 7.98 -0.51 2.29
N PRO A 175 8.02 -0.44 0.95
CA PRO A 175 8.45 -1.56 0.11
C PRO A 175 9.98 -1.68 -0.03
N GLY A 176 10.75 -0.72 0.48
CA GLY A 176 12.17 -0.62 0.17
C GLY A 176 12.43 0.01 -1.18
N PHE A 177 13.64 -0.18 -1.69
CA PHE A 177 14.01 0.25 -3.04
C PHE A 177 13.58 -0.82 -4.04
N VAL A 178 12.59 -0.50 -4.88
CA VAL A 178 12.04 -1.41 -5.90
C VAL A 178 12.36 -0.88 -7.28
N ASP A 179 12.90 -1.72 -8.16
CA ASP A 179 13.18 -1.34 -9.54
C ASP A 179 11.90 -1.26 -10.38
N THR A 180 11.21 -0.13 -10.25
CA THR A 180 9.97 0.19 -11.00
C THR A 180 10.23 0.96 -12.30
N GLY A 181 11.51 1.18 -12.63
CA GLY A 181 11.94 2.09 -13.68
C GLY A 181 11.62 3.58 -13.42
N ALA A 182 11.08 3.94 -12.24
CA ALA A 182 10.71 5.34 -11.93
C ALA A 182 11.92 6.27 -11.93
N VAL A 183 13.03 5.85 -11.30
CA VAL A 183 14.30 6.61 -11.30
C VAL A 183 14.84 6.72 -12.72
N GLY A 184 14.85 5.61 -13.48
CA GLY A 184 15.29 5.63 -14.87
C GLY A 184 14.49 6.59 -15.76
N ARG A 185 13.15 6.61 -15.62
CA ARG A 185 12.27 7.56 -16.32
C ARG A 185 12.55 9.01 -15.92
N LEU A 186 12.72 9.27 -14.63
CA LEU A 186 13.05 10.61 -14.13
C LEU A 186 14.37 11.09 -14.74
N MET A 187 15.43 10.27 -14.68
CA MET A 187 16.73 10.60 -15.26
C MET A 187 16.64 10.84 -16.77
N SER A 188 15.84 10.06 -17.49
CA SER A 188 15.63 10.24 -18.94
C SER A 188 14.81 11.48 -19.30
N SER A 189 14.00 11.99 -18.38
CA SER A 189 13.26 13.24 -18.59
C SER A 189 14.05 14.49 -18.18
N THR A 190 15.22 14.34 -17.53
CA THR A 190 16.05 15.47 -17.12
C THR A 190 16.70 16.12 -18.34
N THR A 191 16.46 17.42 -18.52
CA THR A 191 17.01 18.23 -19.61
C THR A 191 18.00 19.29 -19.09
N GLY A 192 18.62 20.03 -20.01
CA GLY A 192 19.54 21.13 -19.67
C GLY A 192 20.90 20.67 -19.16
N ILE A 193 21.54 21.51 -18.35
CA ILE A 193 22.93 21.28 -17.86
C ILE A 193 23.10 19.97 -17.07
N TYR A 194 22.00 19.45 -16.50
CA TYR A 194 22.01 18.22 -15.72
C TYR A 194 21.84 16.95 -16.58
N ALA A 195 21.54 17.07 -17.88
CA ALA A 195 21.26 15.91 -18.74
C ALA A 195 22.46 14.95 -18.85
N ILE A 196 23.69 15.48 -18.92
CA ILE A 196 24.92 14.66 -18.98
C ILE A 196 25.09 13.87 -17.68
N LEU A 197 24.93 14.54 -16.54
CA LEU A 197 25.02 13.89 -15.22
C LEU A 197 23.91 12.85 -15.02
N ALA A 198 22.67 13.18 -15.42
CA ALA A 198 21.54 12.26 -15.34
C ALA A 198 21.73 11.03 -16.24
N THR A 199 22.30 11.22 -17.44
CA THR A 199 22.64 10.13 -18.36
C THR A 199 23.75 9.25 -17.78
N PHE A 200 24.81 9.84 -17.24
CA PHE A 200 25.88 9.11 -16.56
C PHE A 200 25.32 8.29 -15.38
N PHE A 201 24.50 8.91 -14.52
CA PHE A 201 23.86 8.23 -13.41
C PHE A 201 23.00 7.06 -13.88
N ARG A 202 22.18 7.27 -14.92
CA ARG A 202 21.30 6.23 -15.49
C ARG A 202 22.08 5.06 -16.06
N LEU A 203 23.22 5.29 -16.71
CA LEU A 203 23.99 4.25 -17.38
C LEU A 203 24.99 3.55 -16.45
N MET A 204 25.56 4.26 -15.48
CA MET A 204 26.66 3.74 -14.66
C MET A 204 26.22 3.40 -13.23
N VAL A 205 25.37 4.23 -12.62
CA VAL A 205 25.01 4.08 -11.20
C VAL A 205 23.74 3.26 -11.03
N LEU A 206 22.72 3.52 -11.84
CA LEU A 206 21.42 2.85 -11.71
C LEU A 206 21.52 1.32 -11.88
N PRO A 207 22.29 0.74 -12.82
CA PRO A 207 22.43 -0.72 -12.92
C PRO A 207 23.04 -1.33 -11.65
N VAL A 208 24.03 -0.66 -11.06
CA VAL A 208 24.65 -1.10 -9.80
C VAL A 208 23.65 -1.04 -8.64
N LEU A 209 22.87 0.04 -8.53
CA LEU A 209 21.81 0.14 -7.52
C LEU A 209 20.73 -0.93 -7.72
N ASN A 210 20.38 -1.24 -8.96
CA ASN A 210 19.37 -2.23 -9.30
C ASN A 210 19.79 -3.67 -8.92
N LEU A 211 21.09 -3.96 -8.79
CA LEU A 211 21.56 -5.26 -8.26
C LEU A 211 21.12 -5.50 -6.81
N PHE A 212 20.85 -4.43 -6.05
CA PHE A 212 20.40 -4.49 -4.66
C PHE A 212 18.92 -4.09 -4.51
N ALA A 213 18.24 -3.80 -5.61
CA ALA A 213 16.83 -3.44 -5.61
C ALA A 213 15.94 -4.70 -5.55
N MET A 214 14.81 -4.58 -4.86
CA MET A 214 13.76 -5.58 -4.95
C MET A 214 13.13 -5.53 -6.35
N SER A 215 12.87 -6.69 -6.94
CA SER A 215 12.16 -6.75 -8.22
C SER A 215 10.69 -6.40 -8.08
N VAL A 216 10.05 -5.94 -9.16
CA VAL A 216 8.60 -5.73 -9.20
C VAL A 216 7.82 -7.03 -8.93
N GLU A 217 8.37 -8.16 -9.36
CA GLU A 217 7.77 -9.47 -9.10
C GLU A 217 7.78 -9.81 -7.61
N GLU A 218 8.92 -9.65 -6.93
CA GLU A 218 9.01 -9.88 -5.49
C GLU A 218 8.11 -8.91 -4.71
N ALA A 219 8.12 -7.62 -5.07
CA ALA A 219 7.23 -6.64 -4.46
C ALA A 219 5.75 -7.01 -4.67
N GLY A 220 5.43 -7.61 -5.82
CA GLY A 220 4.10 -8.12 -6.14
C GLY A 220 3.68 -9.31 -5.28
N GLU A 221 4.54 -10.32 -5.17
CA GLU A 221 4.35 -11.50 -4.31
C GLU A 221 4.16 -11.08 -2.85
N ARG A 222 4.98 -10.14 -2.35
CA ARG A 222 4.83 -9.56 -1.00
C ARG A 222 3.53 -8.80 -0.85
N GLY A 223 3.14 -7.99 -1.83
CA GLY A 223 1.87 -7.26 -1.80
C GLY A 223 0.65 -8.19 -1.69
N LEU A 224 0.66 -9.33 -2.39
CA LEU A 224 -0.38 -10.33 -2.25
C LEU A 224 -0.34 -10.96 -0.86
N PHE A 225 0.83 -11.32 -0.35
CA PHE A 225 1.00 -11.89 0.99
C PHE A 225 0.42 -10.98 2.09
N LEU A 226 0.58 -9.65 1.96
CA LEU A 226 -0.08 -8.68 2.86
C LEU A 226 -1.61 -8.75 2.80
N ALA A 227 -2.18 -9.07 1.64
CA ALA A 227 -3.64 -9.14 1.44
C ALA A 227 -4.26 -10.45 1.94
N ILE A 228 -3.52 -11.56 1.93
CA ILE A 228 -4.10 -12.90 2.15
C ILE A 228 -3.63 -13.63 3.40
N SER A 229 -2.45 -13.32 3.95
CA SER A 229 -1.87 -14.08 5.06
C SER A 229 -2.51 -13.71 6.41
N SER A 230 -2.64 -14.66 7.33
CA SER A 230 -3.15 -14.43 8.70
C SER A 230 -2.24 -13.56 9.57
N ARG A 231 -1.13 -13.04 9.01
CA ARG A 231 -0.09 -12.29 9.74
C ARG A 231 -0.57 -10.94 10.28
N TYR A 232 -1.62 -10.40 9.69
CA TYR A 232 -2.15 -9.05 9.97
C TYR A 232 -3.62 -9.14 10.41
N PRO A 233 -3.91 -9.68 11.61
CA PRO A 233 -5.28 -9.75 12.11
C PRO A 233 -5.90 -8.36 12.34
N PRO A 234 -7.20 -8.18 12.07
CA PRO A 234 -7.91 -7.02 12.59
C PRO A 234 -7.98 -7.06 14.12
N THR A 235 -8.41 -5.97 14.76
CA THR A 235 -8.65 -5.94 16.22
C THR A 235 -9.70 -6.96 16.63
N GLU A 236 -10.78 -7.07 15.86
CA GLU A 236 -11.87 -8.01 16.09
C GLU A 236 -11.98 -8.99 14.91
N LEU A 237 -11.91 -10.28 15.21
CA LEU A 237 -12.26 -11.33 14.26
C LEU A 237 -13.77 -11.56 14.28
N ARG A 238 -14.34 -11.92 13.14
CA ARG A 238 -15.70 -12.50 13.11
C ARG A 238 -15.68 -13.85 13.83
N GLU A 239 -16.81 -14.23 14.43
CA GLU A 239 -16.94 -15.52 15.15
C GLU A 239 -16.48 -16.70 14.28
N GLY A 240 -15.62 -17.56 14.84
CA GLY A 240 -14.99 -18.69 14.14
C GLY A 240 -14.02 -18.30 13.01
N GLY A 241 -13.67 -17.03 12.88
CA GLY A 241 -12.93 -16.49 11.75
C GLY A 241 -11.40 -16.60 11.88
N VAL A 242 -10.75 -17.12 10.84
CA VAL A 242 -9.30 -16.96 10.62
C VAL A 242 -9.03 -15.71 9.79
N SER A 243 -8.02 -14.91 10.18
CA SER A 243 -7.67 -13.65 9.51
C SER A 243 -7.22 -13.82 8.04
N GLY A 244 -6.75 -15.01 7.65
CA GLY A 244 -6.20 -15.27 6.32
C GLY A 244 -5.63 -16.68 6.21
N VAL A 245 -4.74 -16.90 5.26
CA VAL A 245 -3.96 -18.13 5.10
C VAL A 245 -3.04 -18.31 6.31
N GLU A 246 -2.97 -19.53 6.83
CA GLU A 246 -2.11 -19.86 7.97
C GLU A 246 -0.65 -19.51 7.72
N LEU A 247 0.06 -19.13 8.79
CA LEU A 247 1.46 -18.73 8.71
C LEU A 247 2.38 -19.94 8.59
N PRO A 248 3.45 -19.85 7.77
CA PRO A 248 4.56 -20.79 7.86
C PRO A 248 5.13 -20.81 9.29
N ALA A 249 5.59 -21.96 9.78
CA ALA A 249 6.00 -22.19 11.18
C ALA A 249 7.04 -21.20 11.74
N ARG A 250 7.79 -20.49 10.89
CA ARG A 250 8.83 -19.51 11.27
C ARG A 250 8.36 -18.05 11.19
N VAL A 251 7.10 -17.82 10.84
CA VAL A 251 6.52 -16.50 10.64
C VAL A 251 5.51 -16.24 11.74
N GLU A 252 5.78 -15.22 12.55
CA GLU A 252 4.89 -14.78 13.62
C GLU A 252 3.92 -13.69 13.13
N VAL A 253 2.82 -13.54 13.87
CA VAL A 253 1.88 -12.42 13.73
C VAL A 253 2.64 -11.10 13.89
N ALA A 254 2.32 -10.13 13.03
CA ALA A 254 2.96 -8.83 13.09
C ALA A 254 2.59 -8.08 14.37
N ARG A 255 3.54 -7.33 14.95
CA ARG A 255 3.23 -6.33 15.96
C ARG A 255 2.44 -5.19 15.33
N SER A 256 1.29 -4.85 15.91
CA SER A 256 0.48 -3.71 15.48
C SER A 256 1.13 -2.38 15.84
N SER A 257 0.61 -1.30 15.25
CA SER A 257 1.08 0.06 15.47
C SER A 257 0.84 0.50 16.91
N VAL A 258 -0.34 0.19 17.45
CA VAL A 258 -0.66 0.38 18.87
C VAL A 258 -0.94 -0.98 19.49
N VAL A 259 -0.31 -1.23 20.64
CA VAL A 259 -0.57 -2.39 21.49
C VAL A 259 -1.05 -1.84 22.83
N ASN A 260 -2.24 -2.24 23.27
CA ASN A 260 -2.77 -1.81 24.56
C ASN A 260 -2.09 -2.54 25.73
N GLU A 261 -2.33 -2.12 26.97
CA GLU A 261 -1.71 -2.67 28.18
C GLU A 261 -1.95 -4.18 28.34
N ASN A 262 -3.05 -4.69 27.79
CA ASN A 262 -3.42 -6.11 27.81
C ASN A 262 -2.86 -6.91 26.62
N GLY A 263 -1.97 -6.31 25.81
CA GLY A 263 -1.40 -6.94 24.61
C GLY A 263 -2.31 -6.93 23.38
N GLY A 264 -3.46 -6.25 23.44
CA GLY A 264 -4.42 -6.14 22.35
C GLY A 264 -3.95 -5.27 21.18
N SER A 265 -4.25 -5.71 19.96
CA SER A 265 -3.87 -5.06 18.71
C SER A 265 -4.92 -4.02 18.27
N ASN A 266 -4.48 -2.87 17.76
CA ASN A 266 -5.36 -1.91 17.08
C ASN A 266 -5.64 -2.25 15.60
N GLY A 267 -5.18 -3.40 15.09
CA GLY A 267 -5.44 -3.85 13.72
C GLY A 267 -4.70 -3.06 12.63
N VAL A 268 -3.83 -2.12 13.03
CA VAL A 268 -3.01 -1.30 12.13
C VAL A 268 -1.57 -1.78 12.13
N TYR A 269 -0.96 -1.88 10.97
CA TYR A 269 0.39 -2.42 10.81
C TYR A 269 1.28 -1.47 10.02
N ARG A 270 2.40 -1.07 10.62
CA ARG A 270 3.46 -0.29 9.96
C ARG A 270 4.63 -1.20 9.62
N LEU A 271 4.91 -1.40 8.34
CA LEU A 271 5.81 -2.46 7.89
C LEU A 271 7.02 -1.93 7.13
N LYS A 272 8.20 -2.44 7.46
CA LYS A 272 9.45 -2.24 6.71
C LYS A 272 9.48 -3.11 5.45
N ALA A 273 10.51 -2.94 4.62
CA ALA A 273 10.69 -3.64 3.33
C ALA A 273 10.60 -5.17 3.44
N ASP A 274 11.09 -5.72 4.55
CA ASP A 274 11.16 -7.14 4.88
C ASP A 274 9.91 -7.70 5.60
N ASP A 275 8.83 -6.93 5.59
CA ASP A 275 7.54 -7.20 6.25
C ASP A 275 7.60 -7.19 7.79
N HIS A 276 8.71 -6.79 8.40
CA HIS A 276 8.75 -6.59 9.85
C HIS A 276 8.01 -5.34 10.27
N SER A 277 7.36 -5.41 11.43
CA SER A 277 6.77 -4.24 12.07
C SER A 277 7.85 -3.21 12.39
N ALA A 278 7.55 -1.95 12.11
CA ALA A 278 8.38 -0.83 12.49
C ALA A 278 8.17 -0.48 13.96
N PRO A 279 9.21 0.00 14.68
CA PRO A 279 9.05 0.56 16.01
C PRO A 279 8.23 1.86 15.97
N ASP A 280 7.72 2.30 17.12
CA ASP A 280 6.96 3.56 17.25
C ASP A 280 7.80 4.81 16.97
N GLY A 281 9.12 4.72 17.17
CA GLY A 281 9.97 5.91 17.13
C GLY A 281 9.54 6.93 18.17
N ASP A 282 10.01 8.16 18.03
CA ASP A 282 9.85 9.17 19.08
C ASP A 282 8.59 10.04 18.91
N ILE A 283 7.99 10.05 17.72
CA ILE A 283 6.96 11.04 17.37
C ILE A 283 5.51 10.54 17.48
N LEU A 284 5.25 9.26 17.20
CA LEU A 284 3.89 8.72 17.17
C LEU A 284 3.24 8.63 18.56
N PRO A 285 3.97 8.30 19.64
CA PRO A 285 3.38 8.28 20.98
C PRO A 285 2.70 9.62 21.36
N ASP A 286 3.30 10.75 20.99
CA ASP A 286 2.70 12.06 21.24
C ASP A 286 1.51 12.35 20.32
N TYR A 287 1.63 12.05 19.03
CA TYR A 287 0.53 12.27 18.07
C TYR A 287 -0.73 11.43 18.33
N ARG A 288 -0.61 10.32 19.05
CA ARG A 288 -1.76 9.48 19.43
C ARG A 288 -2.66 10.14 20.48
N LYS A 289 -2.23 11.22 21.12
CA LYS A 289 -3.02 11.96 22.12
C LYS A 289 -4.15 12.76 21.47
N ASP A 290 -3.87 13.46 20.36
CA ASP A 290 -4.80 14.41 19.73
C ASP A 290 -4.66 14.51 18.20
N ALA A 291 -3.45 14.42 17.66
CA ALA A 291 -3.17 14.65 16.25
C ALA A 291 -3.87 13.66 15.30
N GLY A 292 -4.11 12.42 15.72
CA GLY A 292 -4.87 11.44 14.92
C GLY A 292 -6.26 11.93 14.54
N LYS A 293 -6.97 12.51 15.52
CA LYS A 293 -8.31 13.08 15.32
C LYS A 293 -8.24 14.34 14.44
N ILE A 294 -7.27 15.22 14.69
CA ILE A 294 -7.08 16.46 13.90
C ILE A 294 -6.83 16.13 12.42
N VAL A 295 -5.92 15.19 12.15
CA VAL A 295 -5.61 14.74 10.80
C VAL A 295 -6.85 14.15 10.13
N TRP A 296 -7.62 13.33 10.85
CA TRP A 296 -8.82 12.72 10.32
C TRP A 296 -9.93 13.73 10.00
N GLU A 297 -10.21 14.65 10.94
CA GLU A 297 -11.21 15.71 10.75
C GLU A 297 -10.84 16.62 9.58
N SER A 298 -9.55 16.97 9.45
CA SER A 298 -9.04 17.71 8.30
C SER A 298 -9.25 16.92 6.99
N THR A 299 -8.98 15.61 7.01
CA THR A 299 -9.09 14.74 5.83
C THR A 299 -10.50 14.66 5.26
N VAL A 300 -11.51 14.59 6.13
CA VAL A 300 -12.92 14.50 5.70
C VAL A 300 -13.53 15.86 5.35
N SER A 301 -12.85 16.97 5.69
CA SER A 301 -13.32 18.33 5.42
C SER A 301 -13.00 18.85 4.02
N VAL A 302 -12.14 18.13 3.30
CA VAL A 302 -11.70 18.41 1.92
C VAL A 302 -12.53 17.58 0.93
#